data_AF-A0A849ERU9-F1
#
_entry.id   AF-A0A849ERU9-F1
#
_cell.length_a   1.000
_cell.length_b   1.000
_cell.length_c   1.000
_cell.angle_alpha   90.00
_cell.angle_beta   90.00
_cell.angle_gamma   90.00
#
_symmetry.space_group_name_H-M   'P 1'
#
loop_
_entity.id
_entity.type
_entity.pdbx_description
1 polymer ?
#
loop_
_entity_poly.entity_id
_entity_poly.type
_entity_poly.pdbx_seq_one_letter_code
_entity_poly.pdbx_strand_id
1 'polypeptide(L)'
;MPNFIIEHQCPQCGAPAELAETDRLFQCGFCRVSSFLSVPDVFHYLLPHNAPSGKELIYFPYWRFKGMLFACVPGDIKHRFVDVSQQAVHTPAIPFSLGFRSQTQRLRFATGDLAGTFIKPDHPRSVLIDNLNTRFCSRLSKPVLHQAQIGETLSLIYAPYY
;
A
#
# COMPACT_ATOMS: atom_id res chain seq x y z
N MET A 1 12.66 -10.07 -3.11
CA MET A 1 11.41 -9.98 -2.33
C MET A 1 10.30 -9.60 -3.28
N PRO A 2 9.11 -10.22 -3.23
CA PRO A 2 8.06 -9.93 -4.20
C PRO A 2 7.59 -8.47 -4.07
N ASN A 3 7.57 -7.77 -5.20
CA ASN A 3 6.87 -6.51 -5.35
C ASN A 3 5.45 -6.81 -5.80
N PHE A 4 4.49 -5.97 -5.44
CA PHE A 4 3.16 -6.07 -6.03
C PHE A 4 3.23 -5.85 -7.53
N ILE A 5 2.39 -6.57 -8.25
CA ILE A 5 2.13 -6.38 -9.67
C ILE A 5 0.80 -5.63 -9.76
N ILE A 6 0.81 -4.48 -10.41
CA ILE A 6 -0.36 -3.64 -10.61
C ILE A 6 -0.75 -3.71 -12.09
N GLU A 7 -1.98 -4.15 -12.34
CA GLU A 7 -2.61 -4.10 -13.65
C GLU A 7 -2.95 -2.65 -14.00
N HIS A 8 -2.51 -2.23 -15.18
CA HIS A 8 -2.77 -0.92 -15.73
C HIS A 8 -3.18 -1.03 -17.21
N GLN A 9 -3.81 0.02 -17.74
CA GLN A 9 -4.11 0.16 -19.15
C GLN A 9 -3.55 1.48 -19.64
N CYS A 10 -2.89 1.44 -20.80
CA CYS A 10 -2.34 2.63 -21.42
C CYS A 10 -3.46 3.65 -21.69
N PRO A 11 -3.37 4.89 -21.16
CA PRO A 11 -4.44 5.88 -21.33
C PRO A 11 -4.57 6.36 -22.78
N GLN A 12 -3.53 6.15 -23.61
CA GLN A 12 -3.53 6.57 -25.02
C GLN A 12 -4.14 5.52 -25.95
N CYS A 13 -3.88 4.23 -25.74
CA CYS A 13 -4.26 3.18 -26.68
C CYS A 13 -4.99 1.98 -26.07
N GLY A 14 -5.27 1.99 -24.76
CA GLY A 14 -5.97 0.93 -24.04
C GLY A 14 -5.18 -0.38 -23.86
N ALA A 15 -3.95 -0.46 -24.37
CA ALA A 15 -3.16 -1.68 -24.28
C ALA A 15 -2.81 -2.03 -22.82
N PRO A 16 -2.77 -3.32 -22.46
CA PRO A 16 -2.47 -3.75 -21.10
C PRO A 16 -1.01 -3.42 -20.75
N ALA A 17 -0.79 -3.07 -19.48
CA ALA A 17 0.51 -2.87 -18.88
C ALA A 17 0.55 -3.48 -17.47
N GLU A 18 1.72 -3.96 -17.08
CA GLU A 18 1.99 -4.40 -15.71
C GLU A 18 3.01 -3.43 -15.10
N LEU A 19 2.68 -2.89 -13.93
CA LEU A 19 3.52 -1.95 -13.20
C LEU A 19 4.01 -2.57 -11.89
N ALA A 20 5.22 -2.24 -11.48
CA ALA A 20 5.67 -2.44 -10.10
C ALA A 20 5.11 -1.33 -9.20
N GLU A 21 5.02 -1.61 -7.90
CA GLU A 21 4.54 -0.66 -6.87
C GLU A 21 5.31 0.68 -6.87
N THR A 22 6.59 0.63 -7.24
CA THR A 22 7.50 1.79 -7.29
C THR A 22 7.46 2.53 -8.61
N ASP A 23 6.78 2.01 -9.63
CA ASP A 23 6.77 2.64 -10.94
C ASP A 23 5.99 3.96 -10.89
N ARG A 24 6.61 5.00 -11.43
CA ARG A 24 6.01 6.33 -11.61
C ARG A 24 6.07 6.78 -13.06
N LEU A 25 7.00 6.25 -13.83
CA LEU A 25 7.10 6.45 -15.27
C LEU A 25 6.90 5.10 -15.92
N PHE A 26 6.00 5.04 -16.91
CA PHE A 26 5.86 3.84 -17.73
C PHE A 26 5.85 4.21 -19.20
N GLN A 27 6.45 3.35 -20.02
CA GLN A 27 6.40 3.44 -21.47
C GLN A 27 5.54 2.30 -22.01
N CYS A 28 4.54 2.63 -22.82
CA CYS A 28 3.67 1.62 -23.41
C CYS A 28 4.41 0.80 -24.47
N GLY A 29 4.40 -0.54 -24.37
CA GLY A 29 5.01 -1.42 -25.37
C GLY A 29 4.36 -1.39 -26.76
N PHE A 30 3.16 -0.81 -26.88
CA PHE A 30 2.37 -0.78 -28.12
C PHE A 30 2.49 0.56 -28.85
N CYS A 31 1.98 1.64 -28.26
CA CYS A 31 2.03 2.97 -28.86
C CYS A 31 3.27 3.79 -28.49
N ARG A 32 4.15 3.27 -27.62
CA ARG A 32 5.41 3.90 -27.18
C ARG A 32 5.27 5.22 -26.43
N VAL A 33 4.05 5.64 -26.09
CA VAL A 33 3.82 6.81 -25.24
C VAL A 33 4.48 6.59 -23.89
N SER A 34 5.14 7.62 -23.39
CA SER A 34 5.65 7.67 -22.02
C SER A 34 4.66 8.46 -21.17
N SER A 35 4.22 7.87 -20.06
CA SER A 35 3.26 8.46 -19.15
C SER A 35 3.81 8.48 -17.73
N PHE A 36 3.46 9.52 -16.99
CA PHE A 36 3.79 9.67 -15.57
C PHE A 36 2.56 9.43 -14.71
N LEU A 37 2.67 8.51 -13.75
CA LEU A 37 1.63 8.23 -12.77
C LEU A 37 1.79 9.19 -11.59
N SER A 38 0.84 10.13 -11.47
CA SER A 38 0.78 11.08 -10.38
C SER A 38 -0.50 10.90 -9.58
N VAL A 39 -0.40 11.04 -8.26
CA VAL A 39 -1.55 11.05 -7.34
C VAL A 39 -1.42 12.21 -6.35
N PRO A 40 -2.52 12.79 -5.86
CA PRO A 40 -2.46 13.88 -4.89
C PRO A 40 -1.88 13.48 -3.52
N ASP A 41 -2.06 12.23 -3.08
CA ASP A 41 -1.57 11.75 -1.77
C ASP A 41 -0.86 10.39 -1.91
N VAL A 42 -1.64 9.31 -2.07
CA VAL A 42 -1.12 7.94 -2.18
C VAL A 42 -1.92 7.16 -3.22
N PHE A 43 -1.31 6.11 -3.78
CA PHE A 43 -2.03 5.22 -4.68
C PHE A 43 -3.03 4.38 -3.90
N HIS A 44 -4.24 4.27 -4.45
CA HIS A 44 -5.28 3.38 -3.95
C HIS A 44 -5.36 2.15 -4.85
N TYR A 45 -5.25 0.97 -4.25
CA TYR A 45 -5.27 -0.31 -4.93
C TYR A 45 -6.43 -1.18 -4.48
N LEU A 46 -6.81 -2.11 -5.34
CA LEU A 46 -7.87 -3.08 -5.13
C LEU A 46 -7.30 -4.50 -5.23
N LEU A 47 -7.61 -5.35 -4.26
CA LEU A 47 -7.43 -6.80 -4.43
C LEU A 47 -8.58 -7.37 -5.27
N PRO A 48 -8.30 -8.31 -6.18
CA PRO A 48 -9.34 -8.96 -6.97
C PRO A 48 -10.28 -9.77 -6.06
N HIS A 49 -11.54 -9.87 -6.48
CA HIS A 49 -12.54 -10.68 -5.79
C HIS A 49 -13.15 -11.70 -6.76
N ASN A 50 -13.60 -12.82 -6.21
CA ASN A 50 -14.39 -13.84 -6.91
C ASN A 50 -15.77 -13.97 -6.25
N ALA A 51 -16.36 -12.84 -5.85
CA ALA A 51 -17.64 -12.82 -5.16
C ALA A 51 -18.75 -13.38 -6.09
N PRO A 52 -19.60 -14.29 -5.61
CA PRO A 52 -20.75 -14.76 -6.37
C PRO A 52 -21.69 -13.62 -6.76
N SER A 53 -22.38 -13.77 -7.90
CA SER A 53 -23.40 -12.80 -8.31
C SER A 53 -24.48 -12.63 -7.24
N GLY A 54 -24.88 -11.38 -6.98
CA GLY A 54 -25.90 -11.03 -5.99
C GLY A 54 -25.41 -10.94 -4.54
N LYS A 55 -24.12 -11.18 -4.27
CA LYS A 55 -23.53 -10.88 -2.96
C LYS A 55 -23.17 -9.41 -2.85
N GLU A 56 -23.47 -8.82 -1.69
CA GLU A 56 -23.00 -7.49 -1.36
C GLU A 56 -21.48 -7.51 -1.19
N LEU A 57 -20.80 -6.62 -1.89
CA LEU A 57 -19.34 -6.53 -1.88
C LEU A 57 -18.90 -5.34 -1.05
N ILE A 58 -18.12 -5.60 -0.01
CA ILE A 58 -17.56 -4.57 0.86
C ILE A 58 -16.05 -4.53 0.67
N TYR A 59 -15.53 -3.33 0.40
CA TYR A 59 -14.10 -3.08 0.27
C TYR A 59 -13.57 -2.44 1.55
N PHE A 60 -12.77 -3.22 2.29
CA PHE A 60 -12.19 -2.83 3.55
C PHE A 60 -10.76 -2.28 3.37
N PRO A 61 -10.44 -1.09 3.91
CA PRO A 61 -9.18 -0.42 3.67
C PRO A 61 -8.05 -0.89 4.60
N TYR A 62 -6.85 -1.03 4.02
CA TYR A 62 -5.61 -1.32 4.71
C TYR A 62 -4.51 -0.34 4.28
N TRP A 63 -3.86 0.29 5.25
CA TRP A 63 -2.61 1.00 4.98
C TRP A 63 -1.48 0.00 4.74
N ARG A 64 -0.71 0.25 3.70
CA ARG A 64 0.46 -0.55 3.31
C ARG A 64 1.70 0.32 3.40
N PHE A 65 2.66 -0.09 4.22
CA PHE A 65 3.98 0.56 4.31
C PHE A 65 5.07 -0.43 3.92
N LYS A 66 5.90 -0.05 2.96
CA LYS A 66 7.10 -0.78 2.55
C LYS A 66 8.28 0.18 2.48
N GLY A 67 9.27 0.05 3.35
CA GLY A 67 10.39 0.99 3.38
C GLY A 67 11.39 0.71 4.50
N MET A 68 12.35 1.61 4.65
CA MET A 68 13.34 1.56 5.71
C MET A 68 13.01 2.57 6.81
N LEU A 69 13.02 2.11 8.05
CA LEU A 69 13.04 2.95 9.24
C LEU A 69 14.49 3.18 9.65
N PHE A 70 14.83 4.42 9.99
CA PHE A 70 16.14 4.81 10.53
C PHE A 70 15.97 5.51 11.87
N ALA A 71 16.91 5.27 12.78
CA ALA A 71 17.00 5.96 14.06
C ALA A 71 18.46 6.22 14.41
N CYS A 72 18.77 7.46 14.77
CA CYS A 72 20.07 7.85 15.30
C CYS A 72 20.07 7.67 16.82
N VAL A 73 21.09 6.98 17.34
CA VAL A 73 21.34 6.80 18.78
C VAL A 73 22.79 7.22 19.08
N PRO A 74 23.21 7.39 20.35
CA PRO A 74 24.59 7.75 20.64
C PRO A 74 25.58 6.78 20.01
N GLY A 75 26.44 7.31 19.12
CA GLY A 75 27.50 6.56 18.46
C GLY A 75 27.06 5.58 17.36
N ASP A 76 25.78 5.54 16.97
CA ASP A 76 25.32 4.56 15.96
C ASP A 76 24.03 5.00 15.23
N ILE A 77 23.81 4.41 14.04
CA ILE A 77 22.57 4.51 13.27
C ILE A 77 21.95 3.12 13.18
N LYS A 78 20.76 2.99 13.76
CA LYS A 78 19.97 1.76 13.67
C LYS A 78 18.99 1.87 12.51
N HIS A 79 18.78 0.77 11.81
CA HIS A 79 17.83 0.71 10.71
C HIS A 79 17.01 -0.57 10.74
N ARG A 80 15.86 -0.56 10.09
CA ARG A 80 15.00 -1.73 9.94
C ARG A 80 14.19 -1.64 8.66
N PHE A 81 14.26 -2.68 7.83
CA PHE A 81 13.31 -2.87 6.75
C PHE A 81 11.95 -3.27 7.31
N VAL A 82 10.90 -2.62 6.81
CA VAL A 82 9.52 -2.87 7.19
C VAL A 82 8.69 -3.05 5.92
N ASP A 83 7.94 -4.14 5.90
CA ASP A 83 6.95 -4.46 4.89
C ASP A 83 5.71 -4.95 5.66
N VAL A 84 4.74 -4.07 5.83
CA VAL A 84 3.51 -4.36 6.58
C VAL A 84 2.26 -3.86 5.87
N SER A 85 1.14 -4.48 6.20
CA SER A 85 -0.19 -3.92 6.02
C SER A 85 -0.91 -3.89 7.36
N GLN A 86 -1.69 -2.85 7.61
CA GLN A 86 -2.49 -2.70 8.82
C GLN A 86 -3.86 -2.13 8.43
N GLN A 87 -4.91 -2.56 9.12
CA GLN A 87 -6.24 -1.99 8.94
C GLN A 87 -6.20 -0.46 9.03
N ALA A 88 -6.91 0.20 8.11
CA ALA A 88 -7.12 1.64 8.13
C ALA A 88 -8.44 2.04 8.83
N VAL A 89 -9.20 1.04 9.30
CA VAL A 89 -10.37 1.15 10.18
C VAL A 89 -10.26 0.11 11.28
N HIS A 90 -10.43 0.51 12.54
CA HIS A 90 -10.37 -0.47 13.61
C HIS A 90 -11.64 -1.31 13.70
N THR A 91 -11.51 -2.63 13.50
CA THR A 91 -12.59 -3.58 13.81
C THR A 91 -12.04 -4.96 14.14
N PRO A 92 -12.55 -5.62 15.20
CA PRO A 92 -12.16 -6.99 15.52
C PRO A 92 -12.75 -8.02 14.54
N ALA A 93 -13.75 -7.64 13.74
CA ALA A 93 -14.43 -8.55 12.81
C ALA A 93 -13.59 -8.90 11.56
N ILE A 94 -12.56 -8.10 11.27
CA ILE A 94 -11.73 -8.21 10.07
C ILE A 94 -10.27 -8.47 10.50
N PRO A 95 -9.47 -9.24 9.74
CA PRO A 95 -8.08 -9.48 10.09
C PRO A 95 -7.26 -8.19 10.21
N PHE A 96 -6.38 -8.13 11.21
CA PHE A 96 -5.52 -6.96 11.47
C PHE A 96 -4.61 -6.58 10.29
N SER A 97 -4.20 -7.55 9.47
CA SER A 97 -3.33 -7.34 8.29
C SER A 97 -3.79 -8.21 7.12
N LEU A 98 -3.33 -7.87 5.91
CA LEU A 98 -3.58 -8.67 4.70
C LEU A 98 -2.71 -9.93 4.63
N GLY A 99 -1.71 -10.05 5.51
CA GLY A 99 -0.67 -11.08 5.42
C GLY A 99 -0.01 -11.11 4.04
N PHE A 100 0.35 -12.30 3.57
CA PHE A 100 1.00 -12.51 2.26
C PHE A 100 0.03 -12.54 1.08
N ARG A 101 -1.29 -12.50 1.28
CA ARG A 101 -2.29 -12.63 0.21
C ARG A 101 -2.16 -11.54 -0.86
N SER A 102 -1.78 -10.34 -0.44
CA SER A 102 -1.54 -9.22 -1.35
C SER A 102 -0.34 -9.45 -2.28
N GLN A 103 0.63 -10.29 -1.90
CA GLN A 103 1.86 -10.50 -2.65
C GLN A 103 1.73 -11.55 -3.77
N THR A 104 0.60 -12.26 -3.83
CA THR A 104 0.35 -13.30 -4.84
C THR A 104 -0.72 -12.91 -5.87
N GLN A 105 -1.41 -11.79 -5.64
CA GLN A 105 -2.49 -11.32 -6.49
C GLN A 105 -2.06 -10.08 -7.27
N ARG A 106 -2.64 -9.93 -8.47
CA ARG A 106 -2.48 -8.73 -9.29
C ARG A 106 -3.44 -7.67 -8.78
N LEU A 107 -2.90 -6.52 -8.37
CA LEU A 107 -3.68 -5.39 -7.88
C LEU A 107 -4.20 -4.56 -9.06
N ARG A 108 -5.28 -3.82 -8.84
CA ARG A 108 -5.78 -2.79 -9.76
C ARG A 108 -5.84 -1.44 -9.08
N PHE A 109 -5.82 -0.35 -9.83
CA PHE A 109 -6.13 0.96 -9.25
C PHE A 109 -7.61 1.01 -8.82
N ALA A 110 -7.86 1.58 -7.64
CA ALA A 110 -9.22 1.88 -7.21
C ALA A 110 -9.70 3.15 -7.95
N THR A 111 -10.61 2.98 -8.90
CA THR A 111 -11.26 4.06 -9.66
C THR A 111 -12.68 4.31 -9.14
N GLY A 112 -13.25 5.48 -9.44
CA GLY A 112 -14.57 5.88 -8.93
C GLY A 112 -15.76 5.03 -9.41
N ASP A 113 -15.58 4.26 -10.48
CA ASP A 113 -16.66 3.54 -11.17
C ASP A 113 -16.81 2.06 -10.72
N LEU A 114 -16.18 1.68 -9.61
CA LEU A 114 -16.20 0.31 -9.09
C LEU A 114 -17.48 0.03 -8.28
N ALA A 115 -18.18 -1.05 -8.61
CA ALA A 115 -19.34 -1.51 -7.86
C ALA A 115 -18.94 -2.04 -6.47
N GLY A 116 -19.75 -1.76 -5.45
CA GLY A 116 -19.54 -2.20 -4.06
C GLY A 116 -19.44 -1.04 -3.07
N THR A 117 -19.39 -1.37 -1.78
CA THR A 117 -19.33 -0.40 -0.69
C THR A 117 -17.89 -0.23 -0.22
N PHE A 118 -17.32 0.97 -0.36
CA PHE A 118 -15.97 1.28 0.09
C PHE A 118 -16.00 1.89 1.48
N ILE A 119 -15.37 1.22 2.43
CA ILE A 119 -15.23 1.74 3.79
C ILE A 119 -14.15 2.83 3.79
N LYS A 120 -14.49 4.00 4.32
CA LYS A 120 -13.55 5.11 4.45
C LYS A 120 -12.56 4.85 5.59
N PRO A 121 -11.24 5.04 5.39
CA PRO A 121 -10.26 5.04 6.47
C PRO A 121 -10.66 6.01 7.60
N ASP A 122 -10.56 5.55 8.86
CA ASP A 122 -10.78 6.39 10.05
C ASP A 122 -9.46 6.82 10.70
N HIS A 123 -8.38 6.07 10.45
CA HIS A 123 -7.05 6.37 10.96
C HIS A 123 -6.19 6.99 9.86
N PRO A 124 -5.59 8.17 10.09
CA PRO A 124 -4.67 8.75 9.14
C PRO A 124 -3.39 7.91 9.05
N ARG A 125 -2.72 7.98 7.90
CA ARG A 125 -1.46 7.26 7.66
C ARG A 125 -0.35 7.57 8.67
N SER A 126 -0.37 8.75 9.29
CA SER A 126 0.55 9.12 10.37
C SER A 126 0.49 8.15 11.54
N VAL A 127 -0.70 7.66 11.91
CA VAL A 127 -0.86 6.68 12.99
C VAL A 127 -0.14 5.37 12.68
N LEU A 128 -0.12 4.92 11.42
CA LEU A 128 0.67 3.75 11.03
C LEU A 128 2.16 4.02 11.22
N ILE A 129 2.65 5.16 10.72
CA ILE A 129 4.07 5.54 10.79
C ILE A 129 4.53 5.67 12.24
N ASP A 130 3.75 6.34 13.08
CA ASP A 130 4.03 6.51 14.50
C ASP A 130 4.12 5.16 15.22
N ASN A 131 3.16 4.26 14.97
CA ASN A 131 3.19 2.91 15.55
C ASN A 131 4.44 2.11 15.13
N LEU A 132 4.84 2.22 13.87
CA LEU A 132 6.05 1.58 13.35
C LEU A 132 7.30 2.14 14.03
N ASN A 133 7.39 3.46 14.14
CA ASN A 133 8.50 4.16 14.78
C ASN A 133 8.61 3.85 16.27
N THR A 134 7.49 3.88 17.01
CA THR A 134 7.44 3.53 18.43
C THR A 134 7.90 2.09 18.66
N ARG A 135 7.41 1.13 17.86
CA ARG A 135 7.82 -0.28 17.96
C ARG A 135 9.28 -0.52 17.58
N PHE A 136 9.82 0.25 16.64
CA PHE A 136 11.22 0.18 16.27
C PHE A 136 12.11 0.76 17.38
N CYS A 137 11.78 1.95 17.87
CA CYS A 137 12.55 2.69 18.86
C CYS A 137 12.47 2.11 20.28
N SER A 138 11.43 1.34 20.62
CA SER A 138 11.30 0.69 21.94
C SER A 138 12.41 -0.32 22.22
N ARG A 139 13.08 -0.83 21.17
CA ARG A 139 14.15 -1.83 21.25
C ARG A 139 15.56 -1.23 21.17
N LEU A 140 15.67 0.10 21.08
CA LEU A 140 16.94 0.80 20.87
C LEU A 140 17.49 1.40 22.17
N SER A 141 18.81 1.58 22.20
CA SER A 141 19.47 2.38 23.23
C SER A 141 18.89 3.80 23.27
N LYS A 142 18.82 4.38 24.46
CA LYS A 142 18.30 5.73 24.69
C LYS A 142 19.47 6.71 24.92
N PRO A 143 19.30 7.99 24.56
CA PRO A 143 18.15 8.57 23.86
C PRO A 143 18.12 8.21 22.36
N VAL A 144 16.93 8.26 21.75
CA VAL A 144 16.80 8.27 20.29
C VAL A 144 16.88 9.73 19.85
N LEU A 145 17.92 10.08 19.11
CA LEU A 145 18.26 11.46 18.75
C LEU A 145 17.47 11.95 17.53
N HIS A 146 17.21 11.07 16.57
CA HIS A 146 16.47 11.39 15.34
C HIS A 146 15.84 10.13 14.75
N GLN A 147 14.76 10.30 13.97
CA GLN A 147 14.07 9.22 13.28
C GLN A 147 13.67 9.69 11.88
N ALA A 148 13.80 8.80 10.89
CA ALA A 148 13.38 9.06 9.53
C ALA A 148 12.89 7.77 8.86
N GLN A 149 11.98 7.93 7.91
CA GLN A 149 11.61 6.90 6.94
C GLN A 149 12.21 7.30 5.60
N ILE A 150 12.87 6.36 4.92
CA ILE A 150 13.53 6.63 3.65
C ILE A 150 13.21 5.51 2.66
N GLY A 151 12.89 5.90 1.43
CA GLY A 151 12.58 4.97 0.35
C GLY A 151 11.24 4.25 0.57
N GLU A 152 10.34 4.86 1.32
CA GLU A 152 9.05 4.30 1.63
C GLU A 152 8.09 4.37 0.45
N THR A 153 7.36 3.27 0.25
CA THR A 153 6.15 3.23 -0.55
C THR A 153 4.98 3.07 0.40
N LEU A 154 4.07 4.03 0.34
CA LEU A 154 2.84 4.06 1.10
C LEU A 154 1.66 4.00 0.13
N SER A 155 0.76 3.06 0.37
CA SER A 155 -0.44 2.89 -0.42
C SER A 155 -1.64 2.52 0.46
N LEU A 156 -2.83 2.73 -0.07
CA LEU A 156 -4.08 2.26 0.52
C LEU A 156 -4.58 1.07 -0.30
N ILE A 157 -4.78 -0.09 0.34
CA ILE A 157 -5.25 -1.29 -0.33
C ILE A 157 -6.65 -1.62 0.16
N TYR A 158 -7.58 -1.75 -0.77
CA TYR A 158 -8.94 -2.20 -0.53
C TYR A 158 -9.04 -3.72 -0.75
N ALA A 159 -9.35 -4.44 0.33
CA ALA A 159 -9.58 -5.87 0.30
C ALA A 159 -11.08 -6.18 0.25
N PRO A 160 -11.54 -7.09 -0.62
CA PRO A 160 -12.94 -7.46 -0.75
C PRO A 160 -13.40 -8.44 0.34
N TYR A 161 -14.61 -8.24 0.87
CA TYR A 161 -15.33 -9.11 1.80
C TYR A 161 -16.79 -9.26 1.36
N TYR A 162 -17.37 -10.46 1.53
CA TYR A 162 -18.72 -10.85 1.08
C TYR A 162 -19.20 -12.16 1.73
#